data_AF-A0A6C0LPI1-F1
#
_entry.id   AF-A0A6C0LPI1-F1
#
_cell.length_a   1.000
_cell.length_b   1.000
_cell.length_c   1.000
_cell.angle_alpha   90.00
_cell.angle_beta   90.00
_cell.angle_gamma   90.00
#
_symmetry.space_group_name_H-M   'P 1'
#
loop_
_entity.id
_entity.type
_entity.pdbx_description
1 polymer ?
#
loop_
_entity_poly.entity_id
_entity_poly.type
_entity_poly.pdbx_seq_one_letter_code
_entity_poly.pdbx_strand_id
1 'polypeptide(L)'
;MGNVLGRKYIMRIDTIYITSKEFREIKTYEDAIRLAGYVIKSTDEIDIVQQGQRRKTIHAFERFQFVEAIYYKGKLIMIERLYGVK
;
A
#
# COMPACT_ATOMS: atom_id res chain seq x y z
N MET A 1 -23.42 -17.93 16.05
CA MET A 1 -22.69 -18.87 15.17
C MET A 1 -22.25 -18.11 13.93
N GLY A 2 -20.94 -18.02 13.68
CA GLY A 2 -20.36 -17.27 12.56
C GLY A 2 -18.91 -16.91 12.82
N ASN A 3 -18.09 -17.90 13.12
CA ASN A 3 -16.64 -17.74 13.23
C ASN A 3 -16.11 -17.34 11.84
N VAL A 4 -15.84 -16.05 11.63
CA VAL A 4 -15.10 -15.56 10.45
C VAL A 4 -13.63 -15.89 10.66
N LEU A 5 -13.34 -17.20 10.61
CA LEU A 5 -12.00 -17.75 10.61
C LEU A 5 -11.25 -17.26 9.37
N GLY A 6 -10.16 -16.52 9.60
CA GLY A 6 -8.91 -16.92 8.96
C GLY A 6 -8.32 -16.04 7.86
N ARG A 7 -8.91 -14.90 7.49
CA ARG A 7 -8.17 -13.94 6.65
C ARG A 7 -7.22 -13.12 7.51
N LYS A 8 -5.97 -13.58 7.62
CA LYS A 8 -4.86 -12.78 8.19
C LYS A 8 -4.57 -11.62 7.24
N TYR A 9 -5.29 -10.53 7.42
CA TYR A 9 -4.96 -9.25 6.81
C TYR A 9 -3.68 -8.71 7.45
N ILE A 10 -2.76 -8.24 6.62
CA ILE A 10 -1.47 -7.74 7.08
C ILE A 10 -1.30 -6.26 6.76
N MET A 11 -2.04 -5.73 5.80
CA MET A 11 -1.95 -4.33 5.43
C MET A 11 -3.32 -3.83 5.02
N ARG A 12 -3.59 -2.55 5.27
CA ARG A 12 -4.69 -1.82 4.65
C ARG A 12 -4.06 -0.76 3.74
N ILE A 13 -4.50 -0.69 2.50
CA ILE A 13 -4.20 0.42 1.61
C ILE A 13 -5.52 1.17 1.41
N ASP A 14 -5.59 2.38 1.93
CA ASP A 14 -6.80 3.21 1.94
C ASP A 14 -7.97 2.46 2.60
N THR A 15 -8.99 2.06 1.82
CA THR A 15 -10.14 1.26 2.28
C THR A 15 -10.01 -0.24 2.00
N ILE A 16 -8.94 -0.68 1.32
CA ILE A 16 -8.77 -2.06 0.88
C ILE A 16 -7.90 -2.85 1.87
N TYR A 17 -8.42 -3.97 2.34
CA TYR A 17 -7.70 -4.90 3.22
C TYR A 17 -6.93 -5.92 2.40
N ILE A 18 -5.61 -5.94 2.59
CA ILE A 18 -4.69 -6.82 1.87
C ILE A 18 -4.36 -8.03 2.75
N THR A 19 -4.65 -9.22 2.22
CA THR A 19 -4.31 -10.50 2.83
C THR A 19 -2.83 -10.81 2.69
N SER A 20 -2.31 -11.75 3.49
CA SER A 20 -0.94 -12.22 3.35
C SER A 20 -0.60 -12.80 1.98
N LYS A 21 -1.59 -13.34 1.25
CA LYS A 21 -1.41 -13.87 -0.10
C LYS A 21 -1.21 -12.74 -1.11
N GLU A 22 -2.12 -11.77 -1.12
CA GLU A 22 -2.05 -10.60 -2.02
C GLU A 22 -0.78 -9.79 -1.75
N PHE A 23 -0.39 -9.65 -0.47
CA PHE A 23 0.84 -8.95 -0.14
C PHE A 23 2.10 -9.60 -0.73
N ARG A 24 2.14 -10.94 -0.84
CA ARG A 24 3.28 -11.63 -1.47
C ARG A 24 3.38 -11.34 -2.97
N GLU A 25 2.28 -10.93 -3.59
CA GLU A 25 2.22 -10.57 -5.01
C GLU A 25 2.66 -9.11 -5.24
N ILE A 26 2.63 -8.25 -4.20
CA ILE A 26 3.11 -6.86 -4.26
C ILE A 26 4.63 -6.83 -4.31
N LYS A 27 5.18 -6.48 -5.47
CA LYS A 27 6.63 -6.29 -5.66
C LYS A 27 6.99 -4.81 -5.79
N THR A 28 6.12 -4.03 -6.41
CA THR A 28 6.32 -2.62 -6.74
C THR A 28 5.24 -1.72 -6.13
N TYR A 29 5.49 -0.42 -6.07
CA TYR A 29 4.45 0.53 -5.64
C TYR A 29 3.26 0.58 -6.61
N GLU A 30 3.51 0.37 -7.90
CA GLU A 30 2.47 0.19 -8.91
C GLU A 30 1.49 -0.93 -8.54
N ASP A 31 2.00 -2.10 -8.14
CA ASP A 31 1.16 -3.25 -7.73
C ASP A 31 0.29 -2.88 -6.52
N ALA A 32 0.89 -2.25 -5.51
CA ALA A 32 0.20 -1.84 -4.29
C ALA A 32 -0.94 -0.84 -4.59
N ILE A 33 -0.66 0.16 -5.43
CA ILE A 33 -1.62 1.21 -5.81
C ILE A 33 -2.73 0.64 -6.70
N ARG A 34 -2.40 -0.29 -7.60
CA ARG A 34 -3.39 -1.01 -8.42
C ARG A 34 -4.33 -1.86 -7.60
N LEU A 35 -3.82 -2.57 -6.59
CA LEU A 35 -4.65 -3.34 -5.66
C LEU A 35 -5.61 -2.45 -4.86
N ALA A 36 -5.24 -1.21 -4.61
CA ALA A 36 -6.13 -0.22 -4.02
C ALA A 36 -7.17 0.35 -5.02
N GLY A 37 -7.20 -0.12 -6.26
CA GLY A 37 -8.17 0.26 -7.28
C GLY A 37 -7.78 1.50 -8.11
N TYR A 38 -6.53 1.98 -7.98
CA TYR A 38 -6.06 3.15 -8.71
C TYR A 38 -5.40 2.75 -10.04
N VAL A 39 -5.64 3.56 -11.07
CA VAL A 39 -4.97 3.41 -12.38
C VAL A 39 -3.66 4.17 -12.35
N ILE A 40 -2.55 3.43 -12.31
CA ILE A 40 -1.19 3.97 -12.32
C ILE A 40 -0.33 3.29 -13.40
N LYS A 41 0.56 4.07 -14.01
CA LYS A 41 1.57 3.58 -14.96
C LYS A 41 2.90 3.40 -14.25
N SER A 42 3.70 2.42 -14.67
CA SER A 42 5.04 2.16 -14.11
C SER A 42 5.94 3.40 -14.12
N THR A 43 5.83 4.23 -15.16
CA THR A 43 6.60 5.47 -15.35
C THR A 43 6.12 6.63 -14.47
N ASP A 44 4.95 6.51 -13.86
CA ASP A 44 4.41 7.60 -13.04
C ASP A 44 5.27 7.80 -11.79
N GLU A 45 5.37 9.07 -11.39
CA GLU A 45 6.02 9.46 -10.15
C GLU A 45 5.01 9.49 -9.00
N ILE A 46 5.46 9.00 -7.85
CA ILE A 46 4.73 8.98 -6.59
C ILE A 46 5.61 9.60 -5.51
N ASP A 47 4.97 10.20 -4.51
CA ASP A 47 5.69 10.63 -3.32
C ASP A 47 5.46 9.69 -2.17
N ILE A 48 6.53 9.28 -1.52
CA ILE A 48 6.42 8.47 -0.31
C ILE A 48 6.42 9.35 0.93
N VAL A 49 5.49 9.06 1.83
CA VAL A 49 5.38 9.69 3.15
C VAL A 49 5.80 8.68 4.20
N GLN A 50 6.78 9.05 5.02
CA GLN A 50 7.30 8.21 6.09
C GLN A 50 7.63 9.11 7.28
N GLN A 51 7.22 8.72 8.49
CA GLN A 51 7.36 9.50 9.73
C GLN A 51 6.68 10.87 9.64
N GLY A 52 5.51 10.94 9.00
CA GLY A 52 4.76 12.19 8.79
C GLY A 52 5.42 13.18 7.83
N GLN A 53 6.52 12.84 7.17
CA GLN A 53 7.23 13.71 6.23
C GLN A 53 7.21 13.11 4.81
N ARG A 54 6.95 13.96 3.82
CA ARG A 54 7.14 13.61 2.41
C ARG A 54 8.64 13.49 2.16
N ARG A 55 9.12 12.25 2.02
CA ARG A 55 10.56 11.97 1.94
C ARG A 55 11.13 12.14 0.55
N LYS A 56 10.45 11.58 -0.45
CA LYS A 56 11.04 11.42 -1.78
C LYS A 56 9.98 11.20 -2.85
N THR A 57 10.22 11.77 -4.02
CA THR A 57 9.52 11.42 -5.26
C THR A 57 10.28 10.27 -5.93
N ILE A 58 9.59 9.17 -6.20
CA ILE A 58 10.13 7.96 -6.82
C ILE A 58 9.19 7.48 -7.93
N HIS A 59 9.67 6.60 -8.81
CA HIS A 59 8.81 5.99 -9.81
C HIS A 59 7.98 4.83 -9.24
N ALA A 60 6.80 4.58 -9.82
CA ALA A 60 5.89 3.52 -9.37
C ALA A 60 6.46 2.10 -9.57
N PHE A 61 7.36 1.90 -10.55
CA PHE A 61 8.05 0.62 -10.76
C PHE A 61 9.04 0.27 -9.64
N GLU A 62 9.40 1.22 -8.78
CA GLU A 62 10.34 0.99 -7.70
C GLU A 62 9.81 -0.07 -6.73
N ARG A 63 10.74 -0.79 -6.10
CA ARG A 63 10.42 -1.87 -5.19
C ARG A 63 9.58 -1.35 -4.02
N PHE A 64 8.46 -2.02 -3.74
CA PHE A 64 7.58 -1.65 -2.65
C PHE A 64 8.33 -1.76 -1.32
N GLN A 65 8.31 -0.67 -0.55
CA GLN A 65 8.68 -0.65 0.85
C GLN A 65 7.49 -0.14 1.65
N PHE A 66 7.35 -0.64 2.87
CA PHE A 66 6.27 -0.17 3.72
C PHE A 66 6.51 1.29 4.13
N VAL A 67 5.57 2.14 3.73
CA VAL A 67 5.49 3.56 4.05
C VAL A 67 4.18 3.85 4.79
N GLU A 68 3.99 5.06 5.29
CA GLU A 68 2.74 5.47 5.98
C GLU A 68 1.68 5.91 4.98
N ALA A 69 2.10 6.60 3.92
CA ALA A 69 1.21 6.97 2.83
C ALA A 69 2.00 7.15 1.53
N ILE A 70 1.26 7.09 0.42
CA ILE A 70 1.74 7.42 -0.91
C ILE A 70 0.91 8.57 -1.44
N TYR A 71 1.56 9.62 -1.92
CA TYR A 71 0.90 10.69 -2.65
C TYR A 71 0.98 10.39 -4.15
N TYR A 72 -0.16 10.34 -4.81
CA TYR A 72 -0.26 10.12 -6.25
C TYR A 72 -1.32 11.03 -6.85
N LYS A 73 -0.91 11.90 -7.80
CA LYS A 73 -1.81 12.83 -8.53
C LYS A 73 -2.77 13.62 -7.63
N GLY A 74 -2.28 14.13 -6.50
CA GLY A 74 -3.10 14.90 -5.57
C GLY A 74 -3.93 14.07 -4.59
N LYS A 75 -3.84 12.73 -4.64
CA LYS A 75 -4.50 11.83 -3.70
C LYS A 75 -3.50 11.24 -2.72
N LEU A 76 -3.88 11.25 -1.44
CA LEU A 76 -3.13 10.60 -0.37
C LEU A 76 -3.69 9.19 -0.16
N ILE A 77 -2.89 8.18 -0.50
CA ILE A 77 -3.20 6.77 -0.32
C ILE A 77 -2.55 6.32 0.99
N MET A 78 -3.34 6.15 2.05
CA MET A 78 -2.82 5.72 3.34
C MET A 78 -2.46 4.24 3.34
N ILE A 79 -1.36 3.88 4.00
CA ILE A 79 -0.91 2.49 4.16
C ILE A 79 -0.77 2.21 5.65
N GLU A 80 -1.60 1.31 6.15
CA GLU A 80 -1.58 0.88 7.54
C GLU A 80 -1.14 -0.58 7.62
N ARG A 81 -0.18 -0.87 8.51
CA ARG A 81 0.16 -2.25 8.84
C ARG A 81 -0.82 -2.76 9.88
N LEU A 82 -1.49 -3.87 9.58
CA LEU A 82 -2.46 -4.50 10.48
C LEU A 82 -1.84 -5.63 11.32
N TYR A 83 -0.59 -6.02 11.04
CA TYR A 83 0.18 -6.94 11.87
C TYR A 83 1.15 -6.16 12.76
N GLY A 84 1.38 -6.66 13.98
CA GLY A 84 2.32 -6.06 14.93
C GLY A 84 1.72 -4.99 15.85
N VAL A 85 0.39 -4.82 15.86
CA VAL A 85 -0.30 -4.09 16.93
C VAL A 85 -0.28 -5.00 18.16
N LYS A 86 0.65 -4.72 19.08
CA LYS A 86 0.70 -5.29 20.42
C LYS A 86 -0.07 -4.39 21.37
#